data_AF-A0A2D4EM26-F1
#
_entry.id   AF-A0A2D4EM26-F1
#
_cell.length_a   1.000
_cell.length_b   1.000
_cell.length_c   1.000
_cell.angle_alpha   90.00
_cell.angle_beta   90.00
_cell.angle_gamma   90.00
#
_symmetry.space_group_name_H-M   'P 1'
#
loop_
_entity.id
_entity.type
_entity.pdbx_description
1 polymer ?
#
loop_
_entity_poly.entity_id
_entity_poly.type
_entity_poly.pdbx_seq_one_letter_code
_entity_poly.pdbx_strand_id
1 'polypeptide(L)'
;GETEDEEDEILPRKDYESLDYDRCLNEPYLEVLESLDNKKGQRYEAVKWMMVFAIGVCTGMVGLFVDFFVYLFTRIKFHVVQNSVEDCSEKGCLAISLLELLGFNLTFIFLASLFVLIQPVAAGSGIPEIKCYLNGVK
;
A
#
# COMPACT_ATOMS: atom_id res chain seq x y z
N GLY A 1 -45.44 15.95 14.68
CA GLY A 1 -44.05 15.81 15.15
C GLY A 1 -43.67 14.40 14.84
N GLU A 2 -42.65 14.26 14.00
CA GLU A 2 -41.71 13.14 13.85
C GLU A 2 -41.21 13.21 12.41
N THR A 3 -40.03 13.82 12.32
CA THR A 3 -39.10 13.75 11.20
C THR A 3 -38.47 12.36 11.24
N GLU A 4 -38.81 11.50 10.30
CA GLU A 4 -37.95 10.39 9.92
C GLU A 4 -37.34 10.78 8.58
N ASP A 5 -36.08 11.20 8.67
CA ASP A 5 -35.15 11.24 7.55
C ASP A 5 -34.99 9.80 7.04
N GLU A 6 -35.84 9.40 6.09
CA GLU A 6 -35.55 8.24 5.25
C GLU A 6 -34.35 8.63 4.39
N GLU A 7 -33.17 8.24 4.87
CA GLU A 7 -31.93 8.25 4.11
C GLU A 7 -32.21 7.65 2.73
N ASP A 8 -32.08 8.48 1.70
CA ASP A 8 -32.16 8.07 0.30
C ASP A 8 -31.25 6.85 0.10
N GLU A 9 -31.87 5.67 0.01
CA GLU A 9 -31.22 4.41 -0.29
C GLU A 9 -30.75 4.45 -1.74
N ILE A 10 -29.63 5.13 -1.97
CA ILE A 10 -28.95 5.22 -3.26
C ILE A 10 -28.33 3.85 -3.52
N LEU A 11 -29.12 2.92 -4.06
CA LEU A 11 -28.62 1.70 -4.69
C LEU A 11 -28.03 2.06 -6.07
N PRO A 12 -26.68 2.10 -6.17
CA PRO A 12 -26.05 1.38 -7.26
C PRO A 12 -24.67 0.83 -6.81
N ARG A 13 -24.55 -0.47 -6.57
CA ARG A 13 -23.22 -1.12 -6.51
C ARG A 13 -23.23 -2.41 -7.30
N LYS A 14 -23.19 -2.27 -8.63
CA LYS A 14 -22.91 -3.38 -9.53
C LYS A 14 -21.40 -3.58 -9.76
N ASP A 15 -20.58 -2.65 -9.26
CA ASP A 15 -19.13 -2.60 -9.49
C ASP A 15 -18.31 -3.21 -8.34
N TYR A 16 -18.96 -3.70 -7.29
CA TYR A 16 -18.33 -4.38 -6.17
C TYR A 16 -18.96 -5.75 -6.00
N GLU A 17 -18.14 -6.79 -5.93
CA GLU A 17 -18.59 -8.15 -5.73
C GLU A 17 -18.24 -8.61 -4.31
N SER A 18 -19.01 -9.56 -3.77
CA SER A 18 -18.65 -10.21 -2.53
C SER A 18 -17.54 -11.25 -2.76
N LEU A 19 -16.66 -11.43 -1.79
CA LEU A 19 -15.75 -12.58 -1.73
C LEU A 19 -16.49 -13.81 -1.22
N ASP A 20 -16.35 -14.92 -1.94
CA ASP A 20 -16.85 -16.23 -1.53
C ASP A 20 -15.91 -16.86 -0.48
N TYR A 21 -16.03 -16.41 0.77
CA TYR A 21 -15.30 -17.01 1.89
C TYR A 21 -15.80 -18.41 2.25
N ASP A 22 -17.08 -18.66 2.02
CA ASP A 22 -17.70 -19.95 2.31
C ASP A 22 -17.31 -20.99 1.25
N ARG A 23 -16.67 -22.06 1.71
CA ARG A 23 -16.35 -23.20 0.84
C ARG A 23 -17.61 -24.01 0.57
N CYS A 24 -17.93 -24.22 -0.71
CA CYS A 24 -18.98 -25.17 -1.10
C CYS A 24 -18.53 -26.61 -0.81
N LEU A 25 -19.25 -27.30 0.08
CA LEU A 25 -19.03 -28.72 0.41
C LEU A 25 -19.71 -29.62 -0.63
N ASN A 26 -19.16 -29.67 -1.83
CA ASN A 26 -19.67 -30.55 -2.89
C ASN A 26 -19.09 -31.97 -2.72
N GLU A 27 -19.82 -33.00 -3.18
CA GLU A 27 -19.36 -34.41 -3.18
C GLU A 27 -17.90 -34.60 -3.67
N PRO A 28 -17.45 -34.03 -4.81
CA PRO A 28 -16.05 -34.16 -5.24
C PRO A 28 -15.04 -33.51 -4.28
N TYR A 29 -15.43 -32.46 -3.56
CA TYR A 29 -14.56 -31.83 -2.55
C TYR A 29 -14.43 -32.72 -1.31
N LEU A 30 -15.51 -33.40 -0.92
CA LEU A 30 -15.52 -34.36 0.19
C LEU A 30 -14.60 -35.55 -0.11
N GLU A 31 -14.68 -36.11 -1.32
CA GLU A 31 -13.81 -37.22 -1.77
C GLU A 31 -12.32 -36.83 -1.72
N VAL A 32 -11.97 -35.61 -2.13
CA VAL A 32 -10.61 -35.09 -2.01
C VAL A 32 -10.20 -34.99 -0.54
N LEU A 33 -11.08 -34.49 0.33
CA LEU A 33 -10.82 -34.34 1.76
C LEU A 33 -10.56 -35.71 2.43
N GLU A 34 -11.36 -36.72 2.10
CA GLU A 34 -11.21 -38.09 2.60
C GLU A 34 -9.93 -38.77 2.06
N SER A 35 -9.48 -38.40 0.86
CA SER A 35 -8.22 -38.88 0.26
C SER A 35 -6.93 -38.23 0.80
N LEU A 36 -7.08 -37.25 1.72
CA LEU A 36 -5.95 -36.59 2.37
C LEU A 36 -5.34 -37.49 3.44
N ASP A 37 -4.26 -38.17 3.07
CA ASP A 37 -3.40 -38.88 4.03
C ASP A 37 -2.60 -37.91 4.92
N ASN A 38 -2.21 -38.37 6.12
CA ASN A 38 -1.42 -37.59 7.08
C ASN A 38 -0.12 -37.03 6.48
N LYS A 39 0.53 -37.77 5.56
CA LYS A 39 1.73 -37.26 4.86
C LYS A 39 1.43 -36.09 3.92
N LYS A 40 0.26 -36.07 3.27
CA LYS A 40 -0.16 -34.94 2.42
C LYS A 40 -0.48 -33.74 3.31
N GLY A 41 -1.18 -33.94 4.43
CA GLY A 41 -1.47 -32.89 5.41
C GLY A 41 -0.22 -32.18 5.92
N GLN A 42 0.81 -32.92 6.34
CA GLN A 42 2.08 -32.35 6.78
C GLN A 42 2.80 -31.55 5.69
N ARG A 43 2.75 -32.00 4.43
CA ARG A 43 3.31 -31.24 3.30
C ARG A 43 2.55 -29.94 3.06
N TYR A 44 1.22 -29.97 3.12
CA TYR A 44 0.39 -28.76 2.99
C TYR A 44 0.72 -27.74 4.08
N GLU A 45 0.85 -28.19 5.33
CA GLU A 45 1.21 -27.33 6.44
C GLU A 45 2.61 -26.73 6.25
N ALA A 46 3.60 -27.53 5.85
CA ALA A 46 4.94 -27.05 5.55
C ALA A 46 4.96 -26.00 4.43
N VAL A 47 4.20 -26.21 3.35
CA VAL A 47 4.06 -25.23 2.25
C VAL A 47 3.39 -23.94 2.73
N LYS A 48 2.37 -24.04 3.59
CA LYS A 48 1.71 -22.87 4.18
C LYS A 48 2.69 -22.04 5.00
N TRP A 49 3.48 -22.67 5.88
CA TRP A 49 4.48 -21.97 6.68
C TRP A 49 5.60 -21.36 5.82
N MET A 50 6.05 -22.07 4.79
CA MET A 50 7.01 -21.55 3.82
C MET A 50 6.47 -20.32 3.08
N MET A 51 5.20 -20.33 2.67
CA MET A 51 4.53 -19.18 2.04
C MET A 51 4.45 -17.99 2.98
N VAL A 52 4.03 -18.19 4.24
CA VAL A 52 3.97 -17.11 5.24
C VAL A 52 5.36 -16.50 5.48
N PHE A 53 6.39 -17.33 5.59
CA PHE A 53 7.77 -16.87 5.71
C PHE A 53 8.21 -16.06 4.48
N ALA A 54 7.94 -16.55 3.27
CA ALA A 54 8.28 -15.86 2.03
C ALA A 54 7.59 -14.49 1.90
N ILE A 55 6.29 -14.41 2.24
CA ILE A 55 5.55 -13.13 2.26
C ILE A 55 6.21 -12.15 3.23
N GLY A 56 6.57 -12.62 4.43
CA GLY A 56 7.28 -11.80 5.42
C GLY A 56 8.62 -11.26 4.93
N VAL A 57 9.45 -12.13 4.34
CA VAL A 57 10.77 -11.74 3.78
C VAL A 57 10.60 -10.72 2.64
N CYS A 58 9.71 -10.98 1.69
CA CYS A 58 9.45 -10.06 0.57
C CYS A 58 8.96 -8.70 1.06
N THR A 59 8.01 -8.68 2.01
CA THR A 59 7.46 -7.44 2.57
C THR A 59 8.52 -6.66 3.33
N GLY A 60 9.34 -7.34 4.15
CA GLY A 60 10.46 -6.71 4.87
C GLY A 60 11.51 -6.14 3.92
N MET A 61 11.85 -6.87 2.85
CA MET A 61 12.82 -6.41 1.85
C MET A 61 12.33 -5.16 1.11
N VAL A 62 11.05 -5.11 0.73
CA VAL A 62 10.44 -3.90 0.14
C VAL A 62 10.48 -2.74 1.12
N GLY A 63 10.17 -2.98 2.41
CA GLY A 63 10.26 -1.96 3.45
C GLY A 63 11.66 -1.36 3.60
N LEU A 64 12.68 -2.22 3.69
CA LEU A 64 14.09 -1.79 3.77
C LEU A 64 14.54 -1.02 2.53
N PHE A 65 14.09 -1.47 1.35
CA PHE A 65 14.39 -0.80 0.09
C PHE A 65 13.83 0.63 0.11
N VAL A 66 12.53 0.80 0.40
CA VAL A 66 11.89 2.12 0.47
C VAL A 66 12.58 3.02 1.51
N ASP A 67 12.85 2.51 2.71
CA ASP A 67 13.53 3.26 3.76
C ASP A 67 14.93 3.72 3.32
N PHE A 68 15.70 2.85 2.69
CA PHE A 68 17.02 3.18 2.15
C PHE A 68 16.97 4.32 1.11
N PHE A 69 16.02 4.29 0.16
CA PHE A 69 15.87 5.37 -0.82
C PHE A 69 15.43 6.68 -0.17
N VAL A 70 14.47 6.63 0.76
CA VAL A 70 14.00 7.82 1.48
C VAL A 70 15.15 8.45 2.27
N TYR A 71 15.95 7.64 2.96
CA TYR A 71 17.13 8.11 3.69
C TYR A 71 18.16 8.75 2.75
N LEU A 72 18.47 8.10 1.63
CA LEU A 72 19.43 8.60 0.65
C LEU A 72 18.99 9.95 0.06
N PHE A 73 17.74 10.05 -0.41
CA PHE A 73 17.20 11.30 -0.96
C PHE A 73 17.14 12.41 0.09
N THR A 74 16.76 12.08 1.32
CA THR A 74 16.73 13.04 2.43
C THR A 74 18.14 13.57 2.73
N ARG A 75 19.15 12.70 2.77
CA ARG A 75 20.54 13.08 2.95
C ARG A 75 21.06 13.98 1.84
N ILE A 76 20.79 13.64 0.59
CA ILE A 76 21.18 14.46 -0.57
C ILE A 76 20.52 15.83 -0.48
N LYS A 77 19.21 15.88 -0.20
CA LYS A 77 18.45 17.13 -0.05
C LYS A 77 19.05 18.02 1.03
N PHE A 78 19.28 17.49 2.23
CA PHE A 78 19.84 18.27 3.33
C PHE A 78 21.27 18.72 3.05
N HIS A 79 22.09 17.89 2.41
CA HIS A 79 23.45 18.27 2.03
C HIS A 79 23.47 19.42 1.02
N VAL A 80 22.62 19.37 -0.01
CA VAL A 80 22.48 20.46 -0.99
C VAL A 80 21.99 21.74 -0.32
N VAL A 81 20.96 21.63 0.52
CA VAL A 81 20.40 22.79 1.23
C VAL A 81 21.41 23.40 2.18
N GLN A 82 22.16 22.58 2.94
CA GLN A 82 23.15 23.08 3.88
C GLN A 82 24.28 23.82 3.14
N ASN A 83 24.78 23.27 2.03
CA ASN A 83 25.79 23.95 1.21
C ASN A 83 25.26 25.27 0.62
N SER A 84 24.02 25.29 0.11
CA SER A 84 23.39 26.50 -0.40
C SER A 84 23.11 27.54 0.70
N VAL A 85 22.81 27.11 1.92
CA VAL A 85 22.61 28.01 3.08
C VAL A 85 23.94 28.60 3.54
N GLU A 86 25.00 27.80 3.63
CA GLU A 86 26.33 28.26 4.06
C GLU A 86 26.91 29.30 3.08
N ASP A 87 26.85 29.06 1.75
CA ASP A 87 27.33 30.04 0.75
C ASP A 87 26.46 31.32 0.69
N CYS A 88 25.17 31.21 0.97
CA CYS A 88 24.24 32.35 0.95
C CYS A 88 24.15 33.11 2.29
N SER A 89 24.58 32.52 3.40
CA SER A 89 24.58 33.15 4.74
C SER A 89 25.55 34.34 4.79
N GLU A 90 26.71 34.23 4.14
CA GLU A 90 27.65 35.35 3.98
C GLU A 90 27.08 36.52 3.14
N LYS A 91 26.11 36.24 2.27
CA LYS A 91 25.54 37.20 1.31
C LYS A 91 24.13 37.71 1.70
N GLY A 92 23.52 37.14 2.77
CA GLY A 92 22.19 37.51 3.25
C GLY A 92 21.01 36.96 2.43
N CYS A 93 21.19 35.88 1.66
CA CYS A 93 20.22 35.40 0.65
C CYS A 93 19.45 34.12 1.03
N LEU A 94 18.92 34.03 2.26
CA LEU A 94 18.20 32.84 2.76
C LEU A 94 16.97 32.42 1.93
N ALA A 95 16.36 33.37 1.21
CA ALA A 95 15.22 33.11 0.33
C ALA A 95 15.57 32.20 -0.86
N ILE A 96 16.83 32.24 -1.35
CA ILE A 96 17.27 31.44 -2.50
C ILE A 96 17.36 29.96 -2.11
N SER A 97 17.95 29.66 -0.95
CA SER A 97 18.06 28.27 -0.46
C SER A 97 16.69 27.64 -0.18
N LEU A 98 15.72 28.43 0.30
CA LEU A 98 14.32 27.99 0.46
C LEU A 98 13.64 27.68 -0.88
N LEU A 99 13.90 28.50 -1.90
CA LEU A 99 13.33 28.31 -3.24
C LEU A 99 13.91 27.06 -3.91
N GLU A 100 15.21 26.79 -3.74
CA GLU A 100 15.86 25.57 -4.22
C GLU A 100 15.31 24.31 -3.54
N LEU A 101 15.12 24.35 -2.21
CA LEU A 101 14.46 23.28 -1.46
C LEU A 101 13.02 23.04 -1.96
N LEU A 102 12.26 24.12 -2.17
CA LEU A 102 10.89 24.05 -2.68
C LEU A 102 10.85 23.41 -4.08
N GLY A 103 11.75 23.82 -4.97
CA GLY A 103 11.87 23.27 -6.32
C GLY A 103 12.15 21.77 -6.33
N PHE A 104 13.04 21.30 -5.46
CA PHE A 104 13.29 19.86 -5.28
C PHE A 104 12.04 19.10 -4.83
N ASN A 105 11.36 19.58 -3.77
CA ASN A 105 10.16 18.90 -3.28
C ASN A 105 9.03 18.90 -4.33
N LEU A 106 8.83 20.01 -5.06
CA LEU A 106 7.82 20.11 -6.11
C LEU A 106 8.11 19.15 -7.27
N THR A 107 9.37 18.97 -7.66
CA THR A 107 9.75 18.04 -8.72
C THR A 107 9.42 16.59 -8.34
N PHE A 108 9.76 16.19 -7.11
CA PHE A 108 9.41 14.84 -6.62
C PHE A 108 7.90 14.63 -6.52
N ILE A 109 7.16 15.61 -6.01
CA ILE A 109 5.69 15.54 -5.92
C ILE A 109 5.07 15.47 -7.31
N PHE A 110 5.57 16.25 -8.28
CA PHE A 110 5.07 16.23 -9.65
C PHE A 110 5.25 14.85 -10.30
N LEU A 111 6.43 14.25 -10.15
CA LEU A 111 6.69 12.89 -10.64
C LEU A 111 5.79 11.85 -9.94
N ALA A 112 5.65 11.93 -8.62
CA ALA A 112 4.78 11.03 -7.87
C ALA A 112 3.31 11.15 -8.33
N SER A 113 2.84 12.38 -8.55
CA SER A 113 1.48 12.65 -9.04
C SER A 113 1.25 12.04 -10.42
N LEU A 114 2.23 12.12 -11.33
CA LEU A 114 2.15 11.51 -12.65
C LEU A 114 2.00 9.98 -12.58
N PHE A 115 2.69 9.31 -11.65
CA PHE A 115 2.50 7.87 -11.42
C PHE A 115 1.10 7.53 -10.89
N VAL A 116 0.55 8.35 -9.99
CA VAL A 116 -0.81 8.17 -9.46
C VAL A 116 -1.87 8.38 -10.55
N LEU A 117 -1.63 9.25 -11.53
CA LEU A 117 -2.54 9.41 -12.67
C LEU A 117 -2.62 8.17 -13.56
N ILE A 118 -1.56 7.36 -13.63
CA ILE A 118 -1.56 6.09 -14.38
C ILE A 118 -2.40 5.03 -13.64
N GLN A 119 -2.29 4.97 -12.32
CA GLN A 119 -3.05 4.04 -11.49
C GLN A 119 -3.67 4.77 -10.28
N PRO A 120 -4.92 5.27 -10.39
CA PRO A 120 -5.53 6.09 -9.35
C PRO A 120 -5.82 5.30 -8.06
N VAL A 121 -5.94 3.98 -8.14
CA VAL A 121 -6.15 3.09 -6.98
C VAL A 121 -4.97 3.13 -6.00
N ALA A 122 -3.77 3.50 -6.47
CA ALA A 122 -2.59 3.66 -5.62
C ALA A 122 -2.59 4.98 -4.82
N ALA A 123 -3.60 5.84 -4.98
CA ALA A 123 -3.70 7.07 -4.22
C ALA A 123 -4.01 6.79 -2.74
N GLY A 124 -3.25 7.40 -1.84
CA GLY A 124 -3.43 7.25 -0.40
C GLY A 124 -2.71 6.04 0.19
N SER A 125 -3.15 5.59 1.36
CA SER A 125 -2.43 4.58 2.14
C SER A 125 -2.77 3.13 1.79
N GLY A 126 -3.86 2.88 1.05
CA GLY A 126 -4.36 1.53 0.74
C GLY A 126 -5.01 0.78 1.92
N ILE A 127 -4.88 1.25 3.17
CA ILE A 127 -5.54 0.67 4.36
C ILE A 127 -7.07 0.50 4.19
N PRO A 128 -7.85 1.48 3.69
CA PRO A 128 -9.29 1.31 3.53
C PRO A 128 -9.64 0.21 2.52
N GLU A 129 -8.88 0.07 1.43
CA GLU A 129 -9.07 -0.98 0.42
C GLU A 129 -8.89 -2.38 1.03
N ILE A 130 -7.81 -2.59 1.79
CA ILE A 130 -7.57 -3.88 2.48
C ILE A 130 -8.65 -4.16 3.51
N LYS A 131 -9.17 -3.13 4.20
CA LYS A 131 -10.28 -3.30 5.15
C LYS A 131 -11.56 -3.75 4.43
N CYS A 132 -11.90 -3.16 3.28
CA CYS A 132 -13.02 -3.60 2.46
C CYS A 132 -12.83 -5.02 1.94
N TYR A 133 -11.62 -5.35 1.49
CA TYR A 133 -11.27 -6.71 1.05
C TYR A 133 -11.46 -7.73 2.16
N LEU A 134 -11.01 -7.46 3.38
CA LEU A 134 -11.21 -8.34 4.55
C LEU A 134 -12.67 -8.44 5.01
N ASN A 135 -13.48 -7.42 4.75
CA ASN A 135 -14.94 -7.46 4.95
C ASN A 135 -15.67 -8.23 3.82
N GLY A 136 -14.93 -8.76 2.86
CA GLY A 136 -15.48 -9.54 1.77
C GLY A 136 -16.00 -8.73 0.61
N VAL A 137 -15.51 -7.51 0.39
CA VAL A 137 -15.85 -6.67 -0.76
C VAL A 137 -14.64 -6.59 -1.70
N LYS A 138 -14.83 -6.92 -2.99
CA LYS A 138 -13.80 -6.84 -4.03
C LYS A 138 -14.24 -5.98 -5.21
#